data_AF-A0A0R2VAU9-F1
#
_entry.id   AF-A0A0R2VAU9-F1
#
_cell.length_a   1.000
_cell.length_b   1.000
_cell.length_c   1.000
_cell.angle_alpha   90.00
_cell.angle_beta   90.00
_cell.angle_gamma   90.00
#
_symmetry.space_group_name_H-M   'P 1'
#
loop_
_entity.id
_entity.type
_entity.pdbx_description
1 polymer ?
#
loop_
_entity_poly.entity_id
_entity_poly.type
_entity_poly.pdbx_seq_one_letter_code
_entity_poly.pdbx_strand_id
1 'polypeptide(L)'
;MFKDILVLVIVALAVLLSACNETSQPAVTHSPQENLGSRLDSVSYAMGMNVGRVLRSQGFDTLNYDAMAAAIDGILNNAEQPFKQEAANRMINTYVSERAPVLAAQNLLQAETILDSLRKLPSIVEPEEGVLYRVLQQGKGEYPAHQQQVQVHFISKLAD
;
A
#
# COMPACT_ATOMS: atom_id res chain seq x y z
N MET A 1 11.40 55.72 45.95
CA MET A 1 9.97 55.34 45.86
C MET A 1 9.47 55.24 44.43
N PHE A 2 9.44 56.31 43.62
CA PHE A 2 8.92 56.20 42.23
C PHE A 2 9.85 55.45 41.26
N LYS A 3 11.17 55.49 41.50
CA LYS A 3 12.17 54.80 40.67
C LYS A 3 12.20 53.28 40.94
N ASP A 4 11.89 52.87 42.16
CA ASP A 4 11.90 51.46 42.58
C ASP A 4 10.64 50.73 42.07
N ILE A 5 9.51 51.43 41.99
CA ILE A 5 8.27 50.94 41.37
C ILE A 5 8.41 50.82 39.84
N LEU A 6 9.13 51.75 39.20
CA LEU A 6 9.38 51.70 37.75
C LEU A 6 10.27 50.51 37.35
N VAL A 7 11.29 50.19 38.15
CA VAL A 7 12.19 49.04 37.89
C VAL A 7 11.46 47.70 38.08
N LEU A 8 10.51 47.62 39.02
CA LEU A 8 9.74 46.40 39.28
C LEU A 8 8.71 46.10 38.17
N VAL A 9 8.18 47.13 37.50
CA VAL A 9 7.26 46.99 36.35
C VAL A 9 8.02 46.57 35.07
N ILE A 10 9.27 47.02 34.88
CA ILE A 10 10.07 46.67 33.70
C ILE A 10 10.59 45.23 33.77
N VAL A 11 10.93 44.72 34.97
CA VAL A 11 11.34 43.31 35.15
C VAL A 11 10.17 42.34 34.98
N ALA A 12 8.94 42.76 35.35
CA ALA A 12 7.74 41.94 35.14
C ALA A 12 7.31 41.84 33.66
N LEU A 13 7.65 42.81 32.81
CA LEU A 13 7.31 42.81 31.39
C LEU A 13 8.30 41.99 30.53
N ALA A 14 9.50 41.69 31.04
CA ALA A 14 10.51 40.90 30.34
C ALA A 14 10.33 39.37 30.48
N VAL A 15 9.49 38.91 31.40
CA VAL A 15 9.25 37.46 31.66
C VAL A 15 8.11 36.89 30.80
N LEU A 16 7.36 37.73 30.07
CA LEU A 16 6.22 37.31 29.25
C LEU A 16 6.54 37.02 27.77
N LEU A 17 7.82 37.07 27.35
CA LEU A 17 8.22 36.87 25.95
C LEU A 17 9.02 35.59 25.68
N SER A 18 9.24 34.72 26.67
CA SER A 18 10.04 33.49 26.50
C SER A 18 9.25 32.18 26.59
N ALA A 19 7.91 32.23 26.54
CA ALA A 19 7.06 31.04 26.60
C ALA A 19 6.41 30.74 25.24
N CYS A 20 7.23 30.56 24.20
CA CYS A 20 6.85 29.90 22.96
C CYS A 20 8.10 29.23 22.36
N ASN A 21 8.63 28.22 23.04
CA ASN A 21 9.44 27.21 22.37
C ASN A 21 9.27 25.85 23.06
N GLU A 22 8.05 25.32 22.99
CA GLU A 22 7.82 23.89 23.04
C GLU A 22 7.44 23.47 21.62
N THR A 23 8.45 23.16 20.80
CA THR A 23 8.25 22.32 19.61
C THR A 23 8.09 20.88 20.11
N SER A 24 7.01 20.64 20.84
CA SER A 24 6.46 19.32 21.09
C SER A 24 5.87 18.89 19.76
N GLN A 25 6.64 18.15 18.97
CA GLN A 25 6.08 17.38 17.86
C GLN A 25 4.94 16.53 18.43
N PRO A 26 3.69 16.65 17.94
CA PRO A 26 2.68 15.69 18.31
C PRO A 26 3.13 14.35 17.72
N ALA A 27 3.49 13.42 18.60
CA ALA A 27 3.64 12.02 18.24
C ALA A 27 2.32 11.57 17.60
N VAL A 28 2.35 11.28 16.30
CA VAL A 28 1.17 10.86 15.54
C VAL A 28 0.85 9.43 15.94
N THR A 29 0.05 9.29 17.00
CA THR A 29 -0.62 8.05 17.36
C THR A 29 -1.68 7.75 16.28
N HIS A 30 -1.37 6.77 15.44
CA HIS A 30 -2.26 6.31 14.39
C HIS A 30 -3.45 5.55 15.01
N SER A 31 -4.60 6.21 15.08
CA SER A 31 -5.90 5.55 15.20
C SER A 31 -6.76 5.90 13.98
N PRO A 32 -7.51 4.94 13.41
CA PRO A 32 -8.23 5.17 12.16
C PRO A 32 -9.53 5.97 12.42
N GLN A 33 -9.63 7.13 11.77
CA GLN A 33 -10.77 8.06 11.70
C GLN A 33 -10.98 8.96 12.92
N GLU A 34 -10.67 10.26 12.78
CA GLU A 34 -11.65 11.28 12.38
C GLU A 34 -11.00 12.67 12.25
N ASN A 35 -11.51 13.44 11.29
CA ASN A 35 -11.26 14.85 11.01
C ASN A 35 -9.87 15.20 10.46
N LEU A 36 -9.67 14.93 9.17
CA LEU A 36 -8.68 15.65 8.36
C LEU A 36 -9.10 17.12 8.38
N GLY A 37 -8.49 17.90 9.29
CA GLY A 37 -8.99 19.18 9.77
C GLY A 37 -9.11 20.27 8.70
N SER A 38 -8.52 20.05 7.52
CA SER A 38 -8.66 20.91 6.37
C SER A 38 -8.96 20.15 5.07
N ARG A 39 -9.43 20.89 4.06
CA ARG A 39 -9.56 20.39 2.69
C ARG A 39 -8.22 19.87 2.15
N LEU A 40 -7.13 20.56 2.48
CA LEU A 40 -5.79 20.17 2.03
C LEU A 40 -5.39 18.82 2.65
N ASP A 41 -5.63 18.61 3.95
CA ASP A 41 -5.37 17.32 4.61
C ASP A 41 -6.14 16.18 3.95
N SER A 42 -7.41 16.44 3.61
CA SER A 42 -8.26 15.47 2.92
C SER A 42 -7.73 15.07 1.54
N VAL A 43 -7.31 16.07 0.74
CA VAL A 43 -6.75 15.82 -0.60
C VAL A 43 -5.40 15.11 -0.50
N SER A 44 -4.51 15.54 0.38
CA SER A 44 -3.20 14.92 0.61
C SER A 44 -3.33 13.47 1.05
N TYR A 45 -4.26 13.18 1.98
CA TYR A 45 -4.54 11.81 2.41
C TYR A 45 -5.07 10.96 1.26
N ALA A 46 -6.00 11.48 0.45
CA ALA A 46 -6.54 10.76 -0.70
C ALA A 46 -5.46 10.45 -1.76
N MET A 47 -4.51 11.37 -1.98
CA MET A 47 -3.34 11.10 -2.83
C MET A 47 -2.46 9.99 -2.24
N GLY A 48 -2.17 10.06 -0.94
CA GLY A 48 -1.44 9.03 -0.21
C GLY A 48 -2.12 7.65 -0.27
N MET A 49 -3.46 7.60 -0.18
CA MET A 49 -4.21 6.35 -0.36
C MET A 49 -4.00 5.73 -1.74
N ASN A 50 -3.99 6.54 -2.80
CA ASN A 50 -3.75 6.04 -4.15
C ASN A 50 -2.33 5.49 -4.29
N VAL A 51 -1.32 6.19 -3.77
CA VAL A 51 0.07 5.71 -3.73
C VAL A 51 0.16 4.39 -2.95
N GLY A 52 -0.41 4.33 -1.75
CA GLY A 52 -0.41 3.13 -0.91
C GLY A 52 -1.09 1.93 -1.57
N ARG A 53 -2.19 2.14 -2.30
CA ARG A 53 -2.85 1.07 -3.07
C ARG A 53 -1.94 0.52 -4.17
N VAL A 54 -1.24 1.38 -4.90
CA VAL A 54 -0.28 0.97 -5.94
C VAL A 54 0.86 0.17 -5.32
N LEU A 55 1.47 0.66 -4.24
CA LEU A 55 2.55 -0.04 -3.54
C LEU A 55 2.11 -1.41 -3.04
N ARG A 56 0.94 -1.49 -2.40
CA ARG A 56 0.36 -2.76 -1.95
C ARG A 56 0.13 -3.73 -3.10
N SER A 57 -0.39 -3.25 -4.24
CA SER A 57 -0.62 -4.10 -5.42
C SER A 57 0.66 -4.66 -6.04
N GLN A 58 1.79 -3.96 -5.84
CA GLN A 58 3.11 -4.41 -6.29
C GLN A 58 3.84 -5.26 -5.24
N GLY A 59 3.20 -5.59 -4.11
CA GLY A 59 3.78 -6.42 -3.07
C GLY A 59 4.77 -5.70 -2.14
N PHE A 60 4.76 -4.37 -2.11
CA PHE A 60 5.52 -3.60 -1.13
C PHE A 60 4.78 -3.56 0.21
N ASP A 61 5.33 -4.24 1.21
CA ASP A 61 4.76 -4.40 2.55
C ASP A 61 5.67 -3.87 3.67
N THR A 62 6.93 -3.54 3.36
CA THR A 62 7.99 -3.22 4.33
C THR A 62 8.83 -2.00 3.94
N LEU A 63 8.19 -0.96 3.39
CA LEU A 63 8.86 0.29 3.04
C LEU A 63 9.05 1.22 4.24
N ASN A 64 10.12 2.02 4.21
CA ASN A 64 10.33 3.12 5.15
C ASN A 64 9.55 4.36 4.67
N TYR A 65 8.40 4.61 5.30
CA TYR A 65 7.51 5.71 4.92
C TYR A 65 8.09 7.10 5.19
N ASP A 66 8.93 7.25 6.22
CA ASP A 66 9.59 8.53 6.53
C ASP A 66 10.58 8.92 5.42
N ALA A 67 11.33 7.94 4.91
CA ALA A 67 12.23 8.15 3.78
C ALA A 67 11.46 8.51 2.49
N MET A 68 10.29 7.89 2.27
CA MET A 68 9.42 8.24 1.14
C MET A 68 8.85 9.66 1.26
N ALA A 69 8.38 10.03 2.45
CA ALA A 69 7.87 11.37 2.72
C ALA A 69 8.96 12.44 2.52
N ALA A 70 10.18 12.16 3.00
CA ALA A 70 11.34 13.02 2.80
C ALA A 70 11.70 13.21 1.32
N ALA A 71 11.59 12.16 0.49
CA ALA A 71 11.81 12.26 -0.95
C ALA A 71 10.74 13.14 -1.65
N ILE A 72 9.46 12.98 -1.27
CA ILE A 72 8.38 13.82 -1.80
C ILE A 72 8.61 15.29 -1.44
N ASP A 73 8.86 15.58 -0.17
CA ASP A 73 9.16 16.93 0.31
C ASP A 73 10.37 17.53 -0.40
N GLY A 74 11.46 16.76 -0.49
CA GLY A 74 12.69 17.18 -1.17
C GLY A 74 12.47 17.53 -2.63
N ILE A 75 11.72 16.72 -3.39
CA ILE A 75 11.42 17.01 -4.80
C ILE A 75 10.56 18.28 -4.93
N LEU A 76 9.52 18.43 -4.11
CA LEU A 76 8.62 19.59 -4.15
C LEU A 76 9.33 20.90 -3.76
N ASN A 77 10.32 20.82 -2.88
CA ASN A 77 11.13 21.95 -2.44
C ASN A 77 12.44 22.14 -3.24
N ASN A 78 12.64 21.39 -4.32
CA ASN A 78 13.86 21.43 -5.15
C ASN A 78 15.16 21.15 -4.38
N ALA A 79 15.09 20.31 -3.34
CA ALA A 79 16.26 19.85 -2.61
C ALA A 79 17.12 18.91 -3.47
N GLU A 80 18.43 18.93 -3.22
CA GLU A 80 19.37 17.99 -3.84
C GLU A 80 19.06 16.56 -3.39
N GLN A 81 19.00 15.64 -4.36
CA GLN A 81 18.70 14.24 -4.11
C GLN A 81 19.98 13.44 -3.90
N PRO A 82 19.99 12.45 -2.99
CA PRO A 82 21.18 11.65 -2.70
C PRO A 82 21.63 10.79 -3.90
N PHE A 83 20.77 10.61 -4.90
CA PHE A 83 21.06 9.87 -6.11
C PHE A 83 20.22 10.36 -7.29
N LYS A 84 20.69 10.07 -8.51
CA LYS A 84 19.96 10.35 -9.76
C LYS A 84 18.82 9.35 -9.99
N GLN A 85 17.86 9.74 -10.82
CA GLN A 85 16.69 8.92 -11.16
C GLN A 85 17.06 7.52 -11.66
N GLU A 86 18.13 7.37 -12.44
CA GLU A 86 18.54 6.07 -12.98
C GLU A 86 19.00 5.12 -11.87
N ALA A 87 19.68 5.65 -10.85
CA ALA A 87 20.09 4.85 -9.69
C ALA A 87 18.88 4.45 -8.85
N ALA A 88 17.91 5.36 -8.65
CA ALA A 88 16.65 5.06 -7.97
C ALA A 88 15.90 3.92 -8.67
N ASN A 89 15.73 4.01 -10.00
CA ASN A 89 15.05 2.98 -10.79
C ASN A 89 15.75 1.61 -10.68
N ARG A 90 17.09 1.58 -10.69
CA ARG A 90 17.84 0.33 -10.49
C ARG A 90 17.60 -0.26 -9.10
N MET A 91 17.67 0.55 -8.05
CA MET A 91 17.42 0.07 -6.68
C MET A 91 16.00 -0.52 -6.54
N ILE A 92 14.99 0.14 -7.11
CA ILE A 92 13.61 -0.35 -7.11
C ILE A 92 13.52 -1.69 -7.85
N ASN A 93 14.08 -1.79 -9.06
CA ASN A 93 14.02 -3.03 -9.85
C ASN A 93 14.73 -4.20 -9.15
N THR A 94 15.89 -3.96 -8.54
CA THR A 94 16.61 -4.97 -7.74
C THR A 94 15.74 -5.45 -6.59
N TYR A 95 15.18 -4.54 -5.80
CA TYR A 95 14.31 -4.89 -4.68
C TYR A 95 13.08 -5.70 -5.11
N VAL A 96 12.40 -5.29 -6.20
CA VAL A 96 11.24 -6.03 -6.73
C VAL A 96 11.65 -7.43 -7.19
N SER A 97 12.79 -7.57 -7.87
CA SER A 97 13.30 -8.87 -8.33
C SER A 97 13.60 -9.82 -7.17
N GLU A 98 14.14 -9.31 -6.06
CA GLU A 98 14.43 -10.11 -4.86
C GLU A 98 13.17 -10.60 -4.15
N ARG A 99 12.06 -9.85 -4.28
CA ARG A 99 10.77 -10.18 -3.66
C ARG A 99 9.88 -11.07 -4.54
N ALA A 100 10.11 -11.11 -5.85
CA ALA A 100 9.38 -11.98 -6.78
C ALA A 100 9.25 -13.44 -6.32
N PRO A 101 10.31 -14.14 -5.84
CA PRO A 101 10.16 -15.52 -5.34
C PRO A 101 9.31 -15.62 -4.07
N VAL A 102 9.34 -14.61 -3.19
CA VAL A 102 8.52 -14.58 -1.97
C VAL A 102 7.04 -14.46 -2.33
N LEU A 103 6.70 -13.54 -3.24
CA LEU A 103 5.34 -13.39 -3.74
C LEU A 103 4.85 -14.64 -4.48
N ALA A 104 5.71 -15.27 -5.29
CA ALA A 104 5.40 -16.53 -5.96
C ALA A 104 5.10 -17.66 -4.96
N ALA A 105 5.89 -17.78 -3.89
CA ALA A 105 5.65 -18.76 -2.84
C ALA A 105 4.33 -18.51 -2.09
N GLN A 106 4.02 -17.24 -1.78
CA GLN A 106 2.75 -16.88 -1.16
C GLN A 106 1.55 -17.22 -2.06
N ASN A 107 1.64 -16.88 -3.35
CA ASN A 107 0.60 -17.20 -4.33
C ASN A 107 0.43 -18.72 -4.50
N LEU A 108 1.51 -19.49 -4.48
CA LEU A 108 1.46 -20.95 -4.55
C LEU A 108 0.71 -21.52 -3.34
N LEU A 109 1.06 -21.09 -2.12
CA LEU A 109 0.39 -21.54 -0.90
C LEU A 109 -1.11 -21.18 -0.88
N GLN A 110 -1.46 -19.97 -1.33
CA GLN A 110 -2.86 -19.55 -1.46
C GLN A 110 -3.60 -20.39 -2.49
N ALA A 111 -3.00 -20.62 -3.66
CA ALA A 111 -3.58 -21.44 -4.71
C ALA A 111 -3.79 -22.89 -4.23
N GLU A 112 -2.80 -23.51 -3.59
CA GLU A 112 -2.89 -24.85 -3.01
C GLU A 112 -4.04 -24.93 -1.99
N THR A 113 -4.14 -23.95 -1.10
CA THR A 113 -5.24 -23.87 -0.11
C THR A 113 -6.60 -23.82 -0.79
N ILE A 114 -6.74 -23.03 -1.86
CA ILE A 114 -7.98 -22.91 -2.63
C ILE A 114 -8.29 -24.25 -3.33
N LEU A 115 -7.31 -24.85 -4.02
CA LEU A 115 -7.48 -26.13 -4.69
C LEU A 115 -7.88 -27.24 -3.72
N ASP A 116 -7.25 -27.32 -2.56
CA ASP A 116 -7.60 -28.29 -1.50
C ASP A 116 -9.00 -28.08 -0.94
N SER A 117 -9.45 -26.83 -0.86
CA SER A 117 -10.82 -26.52 -0.47
C SER A 117 -11.83 -26.96 -1.54
N LEU A 118 -11.49 -26.80 -2.82
CA LEU A 118 -12.33 -27.19 -3.95
C LEU A 118 -12.45 -28.72 -4.06
N ARG A 119 -11.35 -29.47 -3.87
CA ARG A 119 -11.34 -30.95 -3.89
C ARG A 119 -12.32 -31.58 -2.90
N LYS A 120 -12.61 -30.90 -1.79
CA LYS A 120 -13.54 -31.38 -0.75
C LYS A 120 -15.01 -31.24 -1.14
N LEU A 121 -15.32 -30.55 -2.24
CA LEU A 121 -16.69 -30.32 -2.68
C LEU A 121 -17.19 -31.52 -3.51
N PRO A 122 -18.37 -32.08 -3.21
CA PRO A 122 -18.85 -33.33 -3.83
C PRO A 122 -19.11 -33.24 -5.33
N SER A 123 -19.27 -32.03 -5.86
CA SER A 123 -19.51 -31.77 -7.30
C SER A 123 -18.23 -31.47 -8.09
N ILE A 124 -17.05 -31.47 -7.44
CA ILE A 124 -15.78 -31.23 -8.11
C ILE A 124 -15.21 -32.57 -8.59
N VAL A 125 -14.70 -32.57 -9.81
CA VAL A 125 -14.04 -33.71 -10.45
C VAL A 125 -12.58 -33.33 -10.70
N GLU A 126 -11.66 -34.25 -10.37
CA GLU A 126 -10.22 -34.12 -10.58
C GLU A 126 -9.73 -35.31 -11.44
N PRO A 127 -9.46 -35.11 -12.74
CA PRO A 127 -8.78 -36.09 -13.58
C PRO A 127 -7.31 -36.28 -13.18
N GLU A 128 -6.68 -37.33 -13.69
CA GLU A 128 -5.24 -37.62 -13.48
C GLU A 128 -4.32 -36.48 -13.95
N GLU A 129 -4.78 -35.67 -14.90
CA GLU A 129 -4.07 -34.48 -15.41
C GLU A 129 -4.09 -33.29 -14.43
N GLY A 130 -4.80 -33.39 -13.30
CA GLY A 130 -4.75 -32.43 -12.18
C GLY A 130 -5.64 -31.19 -12.30
N VAL A 131 -6.53 -31.12 -13.30
CA VAL A 131 -7.44 -29.99 -13.50
C VAL A 131 -8.77 -30.19 -12.77
N LEU A 132 -9.07 -29.33 -11.78
CA LEU A 132 -10.36 -29.35 -11.10
C LEU A 132 -11.47 -28.72 -11.96
N TYR A 133 -12.58 -29.41 -12.14
CA TYR A 133 -13.75 -28.84 -12.81
C TYR A 133 -15.07 -29.27 -12.16
N ARG A 134 -16.13 -28.51 -12.46
CA ARG A 134 -17.52 -28.83 -12.11
C ARG A 134 -18.41 -28.61 -13.32
N VAL A 135 -19.21 -29.61 -13.65
CA VAL A 135 -20.27 -29.46 -14.66
C VAL A 135 -21.47 -28.81 -14.01
N LEU A 136 -21.79 -27.58 -14.42
CA LEU A 136 -22.99 -26.88 -13.94
C LEU A 136 -24.25 -27.35 -14.68
N GLN A 137 -24.14 -27.51 -16.01
CA GLN A 137 -25.21 -28.00 -16.87
C GLN A 137 -24.62 -28.84 -17.99
N GLN A 138 -25.08 -30.09 -18.11
CA GLN A 138 -24.64 -31.00 -19.16
C GLN A 138 -25.23 -30.61 -20.51
N GLY A 139 -24.37 -30.40 -21.51
CA GLY A 139 -24.78 -30.21 -22.90
C GLY A 139 -25.29 -31.50 -23.54
N LYS A 140 -26.06 -31.38 -24.63
CA LYS A 140 -26.59 -32.53 -25.41
C LYS A 140 -25.93 -32.70 -26.80
N GLY A 141 -24.95 -31.87 -27.13
CA GLY A 141 -24.22 -31.93 -28.39
C GLY A 141 -23.09 -32.96 -28.36
N GLU A 142 -22.45 -33.15 -29.51
CA GLU A 142 -21.23 -33.96 -29.62
C GLU A 142 -20.05 -33.28 -28.93
N TYR A 143 -19.11 -34.08 -28.42
CA TYR A 143 -17.87 -33.56 -27.88
C TYR A 143 -16.98 -33.02 -29.00
N PRO A 144 -16.29 -31.89 -28.81
CA PRO A 144 -15.41 -31.33 -29.82
C PRO A 144 -14.21 -32.25 -30.06
N ALA A 145 -13.83 -32.44 -31.33
CA ALA A 145 -12.61 -33.16 -31.70
C ALA A 145 -11.34 -32.31 -31.41
N HIS A 146 -10.18 -32.96 -31.23
CA HIS A 146 -8.91 -32.30 -30.84
C HIS A 146 -8.51 -31.07 -31.67
N GLN A 147 -8.90 -31.00 -32.96
CA GLN A 147 -8.54 -29.90 -33.88
C GLN A 147 -9.75 -29.07 -34.30
N GLN A 148 -10.90 -29.26 -33.64
CA GLN A 148 -12.12 -28.57 -33.99
C GLN A 148 -12.14 -27.16 -33.40
N GLN A 149 -12.58 -26.19 -34.19
CA GLN A 149 -12.84 -24.85 -33.67
C GLN A 149 -14.09 -24.85 -32.80
N VAL A 150 -13.99 -24.24 -31.63
CA VAL A 150 -15.10 -24.07 -30.69
C VAL A 150 -15.35 -22.59 -30.44
N GLN A 151 -16.60 -22.24 -30.17
CA GLN A 151 -16.98 -20.91 -29.72
C GLN A 151 -17.43 -21.00 -28.26
N VAL A 152 -16.83 -20.20 -27.39
CA VAL A 152 -17.12 -20.20 -25.95
C VAL A 152 -17.34 -18.79 -25.44
N HIS A 153 -18.23 -18.66 -24.46
CA HIS A 153 -18.31 -17.49 -23.62
C HIS A 153 -17.73 -17.87 -22.25
N PHE A 154 -16.72 -17.14 -21.78
CA PHE A 154 -16.07 -17.42 -20.52
C PHE A 154 -15.83 -16.14 -19.72
N ILE A 155 -15.72 -16.32 -18.40
CA ILE A 155 -15.28 -15.28 -17.47
C ILE A 155 -14.05 -15.84 -16.77
N SER A 156 -12.97 -15.07 -16.74
CA SER A 156 -11.76 -15.40 -16.00
C SER A 156 -11.69 -14.60 -14.70
N LYS A 157 -11.21 -15.25 -13.65
CA LYS A 157 -10.83 -14.63 -12.38
C LYS A 157 -9.55 -15.31 -11.87
N LEU A 158 -8.71 -14.55 -11.18
CA LEU A 158 -7.59 -15.11 -10.43
C LEU A 158 -8.09 -15.76 -9.12
N ALA A 159 -7.19 -16.50 -8.47
CA ALA A 159 -7.44 -17.19 -7.21
C ALA A 159 -7.26 -16.24 -6.00
N ASP A 160 -7.83 -15.04 -6.10
CA ASP A 160 -7.73 -13.93 -5.13
C ASP A 160 -9.04 -13.64 -4.37
#